data_AF-A0A088E332-F1
#
_entry.id   AF-A0A088E332-F1
#
_cell.length_a   1.000
_cell.length_b   1.000
_cell.length_c   1.000
_cell.angle_alpha   90.00
_cell.angle_beta   90.00
_cell.angle_gamma   90.00
#
_symmetry.space_group_name_H-M   'P 1'
#
loop_
_entity.id
_entity.type
_entity.pdbx_description
1 polymer ?
#
loop_
_entity_poly.entity_id
_entity_poly.type
_entity_poly.pdbx_seq_one_letter_code
_entity_poly.pdbx_strand_id
1 'polypeptide(L)'
;MQKVTRYLIAIGLVLAEMIFVELESLQPIIGGFNGALILSVLLFLDGVFSLLVLDSLIPSLLFSLSIFALFNLVYGSVDPLILLEYLSGVGISSAFLYLTRSLWDTTFRLWRRIKRTPDLKILLVSAILAPAVYALTRSPFMATGVIIDGAILSFIGRIELSPLSSLSWISLPYLLMVEPKETSTGICIGNEEKVLVRSLTPGLFQAGYRYKWINVKKPFCVDFSKMKNYNMVIVGSSGYGKSTLAKLILSKTNVDYIVFDLHGEYEDVPGRRMDMSLNGVNPLSLFGRSPKQRSIEIALMLKSIFNLGSIQTMDLSNLFVEAYQERGIYDEDERTWSLDPPTIRDVLLLLERKKRASFNSQDLNRWGSIDPYLRFLDSNIFYGSEDLGKLLEGKVILDFSRITTTNIKYILMETVLTSILGSMYLEKSASLRKLVVIDEAPFLLGRESGEALAERLFAEGRKFGYGFILISQYSDKLEKMINNASMTMIMGMNDPDELNYIARLIGGESQEARRVIYETLSVLERGKVITRDITANDIVVVRLNQG
;
A
#
# COMPACT_ATOMS: atom_id res chain seq x y z
N MET A 1 6.87 13.89 -23.81
CA MET A 1 7.11 15.00 -24.77
C MET A 1 8.22 15.93 -24.27
N GLN A 2 8.10 16.55 -23.09
CA GLN A 2 9.10 17.50 -22.57
C GLN A 2 10.56 16.96 -22.47
N LYS A 3 10.76 15.70 -22.06
CA LYS A 3 12.09 15.06 -21.96
C LYS A 3 12.75 14.80 -23.32
N VAL A 4 11.97 14.37 -24.32
CA VAL A 4 12.44 14.15 -25.71
C VAL A 4 12.93 15.46 -26.29
N THR A 5 12.14 16.53 -26.16
CA THR A 5 12.49 17.85 -26.68
C THR A 5 13.79 18.37 -26.05
N ARG A 6 13.95 18.26 -24.72
CA ARG A 6 15.20 18.60 -24.02
C ARG A 6 16.40 17.83 -24.57
N TYR A 7 16.24 16.53 -24.78
CA TYR A 7 17.31 15.69 -25.31
C TYR A 7 17.69 16.03 -26.75
N LEU A 8 16.70 16.29 -27.61
CA LEU A 8 16.94 16.72 -28.99
C LEU A 8 17.63 18.08 -29.07
N ILE A 9 17.35 18.99 -28.14
CA ILE A 9 18.07 20.27 -28.04
C ILE A 9 19.55 20.02 -27.73
N ALA A 10 19.86 19.15 -26.76
CA ALA A 10 21.24 18.83 -26.40
C ALA A 10 22.01 18.21 -27.59
N ILE A 11 21.42 17.23 -28.29
CA ILE A 11 22.04 16.64 -29.49
C ILE A 11 22.19 17.69 -30.60
N GLY A 12 21.17 18.52 -30.80
CA GLY A 12 21.17 19.55 -31.85
C GLY A 12 22.27 20.59 -31.68
N LEU A 13 22.59 20.97 -30.44
CA LEU A 13 23.71 21.86 -30.12
C LEU A 13 25.04 21.23 -30.55
N VAL A 14 25.35 20.02 -30.07
CA VAL A 14 26.59 19.30 -30.43
C VAL A 14 26.73 19.15 -31.94
N LEU A 15 25.66 18.79 -32.66
CA LEU A 15 25.69 18.68 -34.12
C LEU A 15 25.97 20.03 -34.82
N ALA A 16 25.40 21.13 -34.33
CA ALA A 16 25.65 22.47 -34.88
C ALA A 16 27.11 22.89 -34.67
N GLU A 17 27.69 22.55 -33.52
CA GLU A 17 29.11 22.82 -33.22
C GLU A 17 30.04 22.02 -34.12
N MET A 18 29.73 20.74 -34.38
CA MET A 18 30.49 19.91 -35.32
C MET A 18 30.47 20.50 -36.74
N ILE A 19 29.30 20.93 -37.22
CA ILE A 19 29.15 21.57 -38.54
C ILE A 19 29.95 22.87 -38.60
N PHE A 20 29.93 23.67 -37.52
CA PHE A 20 30.68 24.92 -37.44
C PHE A 20 32.19 24.68 -37.59
N VAL A 21 32.74 23.71 -36.85
CA VAL A 21 34.17 23.36 -36.93
C VAL A 21 34.55 22.88 -38.33
N GLU A 22 33.68 22.09 -38.98
CA GLU A 22 33.92 21.63 -40.34
C GLU A 22 33.89 22.78 -41.36
N LEU A 23 32.95 23.73 -41.23
CA LEU A 23 32.90 24.94 -42.06
C LEU A 23 34.11 25.86 -41.86
N GLU A 24 34.56 26.05 -40.62
CA GLU A 24 35.76 26.84 -40.30
C GLU A 24 37.03 26.20 -40.89
N SER A 25 37.10 24.86 -40.89
CA SER A 25 38.20 24.14 -41.54
C SER A 25 38.24 24.33 -43.06
N LEU A 26 37.09 24.59 -43.69
CA LEU A 26 36.95 24.82 -45.13
C LEU A 26 37.17 26.29 -45.52
N GLN A 27 36.77 27.24 -44.67
CA GLN A 27 36.98 28.67 -44.86
C GLN A 27 37.32 29.35 -43.53
N PRO A 28 38.60 29.68 -43.25
CA PRO A 28 38.97 30.40 -42.03
C PRO A 28 38.42 31.83 -42.09
N ILE A 29 37.27 32.06 -41.44
CA ILE A 29 36.64 33.37 -41.33
C ILE A 29 37.37 34.15 -40.24
N ILE A 30 38.14 35.16 -40.65
CA ILE A 30 38.70 36.24 -39.83
C ILE A 30 39.54 35.77 -38.62
N GLY A 31 40.86 35.75 -38.82
CA GLY A 31 41.82 36.06 -37.76
C GLY A 31 42.03 35.00 -36.67
N GLY A 32 42.69 33.89 -37.02
CA GLY A 32 43.68 33.24 -36.15
C GLY A 32 43.20 32.65 -34.81
N PHE A 33 41.90 32.48 -34.58
CA PHE A 33 41.43 31.61 -33.51
C PHE A 33 41.52 30.15 -33.97
N ASN A 34 42.18 29.31 -33.17
CA ASN A 34 42.23 27.88 -33.44
C ASN A 34 40.83 27.29 -33.24
N GLY A 35 40.19 26.75 -34.28
CA GLY A 35 38.88 26.08 -34.17
C GLY A 35 38.83 24.99 -33.09
N ALA A 36 39.97 24.36 -32.77
CA ALA A 36 40.11 23.44 -31.63
C ALA A 36 39.84 24.11 -30.27
N LEU A 37 40.25 25.37 -30.10
CA LEU A 37 40.06 26.17 -28.88
C LEU A 37 38.61 26.65 -28.77
N ILE A 38 37.98 26.97 -29.91
CA ILE A 38 36.54 27.29 -29.94
C ILE A 38 35.72 26.06 -29.54
N LEU A 39 36.04 24.90 -30.11
CA LEU A 39 35.37 23.65 -29.77
C LEU A 39 35.56 23.26 -28.30
N SER A 40 36.75 23.43 -27.72
CA SER A 40 36.97 23.15 -26.29
C SER A 40 36.10 24.04 -25.39
N VAL A 41 35.98 25.33 -25.72
CA VAL A 41 35.13 26.26 -24.97
C VAL A 41 33.66 25.90 -25.10
N LEU A 42 33.21 25.55 -26.30
CA LEU A 42 31.83 25.13 -26.56
C LEU A 42 31.46 23.85 -25.80
N LEU A 43 32.30 22.81 -25.88
CA LEU A 43 32.08 21.56 -25.14
C LEU A 43 32.05 21.77 -23.62
N PHE A 44 32.90 22.66 -23.11
CA PHE A 44 32.85 23.06 -21.71
C PHE A 44 31.51 23.71 -21.34
N LEU A 45 31.03 24.65 -22.16
CA LEU A 45 29.73 25.30 -21.95
C LEU A 45 28.58 24.29 -22.04
N ASP A 46 28.62 23.37 -22.99
CA ASP A 46 27.67 22.27 -23.10
C ASP A 46 27.66 21.41 -21.83
N GLY A 47 28.83 21.12 -21.27
CA GLY A 47 28.97 20.46 -19.98
C GLY A 47 28.26 21.24 -18.87
N VAL A 48 28.45 22.56 -18.81
CA VAL A 48 27.81 23.44 -17.82
C VAL A 48 26.28 23.46 -17.98
N PHE A 49 25.78 23.53 -19.23
CA PHE A 49 24.34 23.61 -19.52
C PHE A 49 23.64 22.25 -19.48
N SER A 50 24.36 21.15 -19.65
CA SER A 50 23.78 19.80 -19.72
C SER A 50 22.90 19.47 -18.51
N LEU A 51 23.30 19.85 -17.30
CA LEU A 51 22.53 19.61 -16.07
C LEU A 51 21.22 20.40 -16.04
N LEU A 52 21.19 21.59 -16.65
CA LEU A 52 19.99 22.42 -16.75
C LEU A 52 19.03 21.85 -17.80
N VAL A 53 19.56 21.34 -18.91
CA VAL A 53 18.77 20.78 -20.01
C VAL A 53 18.23 19.40 -19.66
N LEU A 54 19.08 18.50 -19.13
CA LEU A 54 18.74 17.10 -18.86
C LEU A 54 18.16 16.88 -17.45
N ASP A 55 18.28 17.86 -16.55
CA ASP A 55 17.62 17.85 -15.22
C ASP A 55 18.00 16.63 -14.36
N SER A 56 19.22 16.12 -14.56
CA SER A 56 19.73 14.89 -13.92
C SER A 56 21.23 14.74 -14.16
N LEU A 57 21.99 14.36 -13.12
CA LEU A 57 23.45 14.22 -13.19
C LEU A 57 23.89 13.01 -13.99
N ILE A 58 23.21 11.87 -13.80
CA ILE A 58 23.57 10.62 -14.48
C ILE A 58 23.48 10.74 -16.02
N PRO A 59 22.37 11.21 -16.63
CA PRO A 59 22.28 11.48 -18.05
C PRO A 59 23.26 12.55 -18.52
N SER A 60 23.51 13.61 -17.74
CA SER A 60 24.51 14.62 -18.10
C SER A 60 25.92 14.06 -18.18
N LEU A 61 26.33 13.20 -17.25
CA LEU A 61 27.62 12.52 -17.31
C LEU A 61 27.69 11.56 -18.51
N LEU A 62 26.64 10.77 -18.73
CA LEU A 62 26.59 9.80 -19.82
C LEU A 62 26.44 10.43 -21.20
N PHE A 63 25.99 11.68 -21.30
CA PHE A 63 25.93 12.42 -22.56
C PHE A 63 27.32 12.65 -23.17
N SER A 64 28.40 12.59 -22.38
CA SER A 64 29.78 12.54 -22.90
C SER A 64 30.00 11.36 -23.86
N LEU A 65 29.34 10.22 -23.62
CA LEU A 65 29.39 9.06 -24.53
C LEU A 65 28.64 9.32 -25.83
N SER A 66 27.56 10.11 -25.78
CA SER A 66 26.83 10.55 -26.97
C SER A 66 27.68 11.50 -27.82
N ILE A 67 28.37 12.45 -27.18
CA ILE A 67 29.33 13.34 -27.85
C ILE A 67 30.43 12.50 -28.52
N PHE A 68 31.08 11.59 -27.78
CA PHE A 68 32.12 10.73 -28.33
C PHE A 68 31.63 9.89 -29.52
N ALA A 69 30.41 9.33 -29.43
CA ALA A 69 29.81 8.56 -30.50
C ALA A 69 29.55 9.39 -31.77
N LEU A 70 29.01 10.60 -31.63
CA LEU A 70 28.78 11.53 -32.75
C LEU A 70 30.11 11.88 -33.44
N PHE A 71 31.11 12.26 -32.65
CA PHE A 71 32.45 12.59 -33.13
C PHE A 71 33.14 11.40 -33.82
N ASN A 72 33.04 10.19 -33.27
CA ASN A 72 33.57 8.99 -33.88
C ASN A 72 32.88 8.64 -35.21
N LEU A 73 31.57 8.87 -35.33
CA LEU A 73 30.82 8.63 -36.57
C LEU A 73 31.22 9.59 -37.70
N VAL A 74 31.45 10.87 -37.38
CA VAL A 74 31.79 11.89 -38.38
C VAL A 74 33.27 11.83 -38.78
N TYR A 75 34.16 11.72 -37.80
CA TYR A 75 35.61 11.85 -38.02
C TYR A 75 36.38 10.51 -37.96
N GLY A 76 35.71 9.40 -37.66
CA GLY A 76 36.27 8.04 -37.60
C GLY A 76 37.10 7.73 -36.34
N SER A 77 37.97 8.65 -35.93
CA SER A 77 38.76 8.54 -34.70
C SER A 77 38.85 9.89 -34.01
N VAL A 78 38.56 9.94 -32.72
CA VAL A 78 38.58 11.17 -31.93
C VAL A 78 39.37 10.94 -30.65
N ASP A 79 40.19 11.93 -30.30
CA ASP A 79 40.97 11.93 -29.07
C ASP A 79 40.02 11.96 -27.86
N PRO A 80 40.06 10.97 -26.96
CA PRO A 80 39.25 10.95 -25.75
C PRO A 80 39.46 12.18 -24.85
N LEU A 81 40.61 12.87 -24.96
CA LEU A 81 40.90 14.09 -24.20
C LEU A 81 39.86 15.19 -24.43
N ILE A 82 39.18 15.22 -25.58
CA ILE A 82 38.12 16.20 -25.88
C ILE A 82 36.94 16.12 -24.90
N LEU A 83 36.70 14.94 -24.30
CA LEU A 83 35.63 14.72 -23.33
C LEU A 83 35.93 15.36 -21.98
N LEU A 84 37.22 15.63 -21.66
CA LEU A 84 37.60 16.26 -20.40
C LEU A 84 37.02 17.68 -20.28
N GLU A 85 36.90 18.40 -21.38
CA GLU A 85 36.32 19.76 -21.39
C GLU A 85 34.84 19.73 -21.05
N TYR A 86 34.09 18.82 -21.69
CA TYR A 86 32.69 18.61 -21.35
C TYR A 86 32.52 18.14 -19.89
N LEU A 87 33.29 17.14 -19.46
CA LEU A 87 33.21 16.61 -18.09
C LEU A 87 33.62 17.64 -17.04
N SER A 88 34.57 18.53 -17.33
CA SER A 88 34.95 19.62 -16.42
C SER A 88 33.81 20.64 -16.29
N GLY A 89 33.11 20.95 -17.38
CA GLY A 89 31.87 21.75 -17.37
C GLY A 89 30.76 21.11 -16.54
N VAL A 90 30.53 19.80 -16.69
CA VAL A 90 29.58 19.03 -15.84
C VAL A 90 30.03 19.08 -14.38
N GLY A 91 31.33 18.93 -14.11
CA GLY A 91 31.91 19.02 -12.78
C GLY A 91 31.64 20.37 -12.11
N ILE A 92 31.92 21.48 -12.79
CA ILE A 92 31.70 22.83 -12.26
C ILE A 92 30.21 23.10 -12.04
N SER A 93 29.35 22.77 -13.00
CA SER A 93 27.91 22.94 -12.84
C SER A 93 27.34 22.06 -11.73
N SER A 94 27.84 20.83 -11.57
CA SER A 94 27.45 19.95 -10.46
C SER A 94 27.91 20.49 -9.11
N ALA A 95 29.11 21.08 -9.02
CA ALA A 95 29.61 21.72 -7.80
C ALA A 95 28.82 22.99 -7.46
N PHE A 96 28.48 23.82 -8.46
CA PHE A 96 27.66 25.01 -8.27
C PHE A 96 26.21 24.67 -7.91
N LEU A 97 25.62 23.68 -8.57
CA LEU A 97 24.31 23.15 -8.19
C LEU A 97 24.37 22.52 -6.81
N TYR A 98 25.43 21.79 -6.48
CA TYR A 98 25.68 21.34 -5.12
C TYR A 98 25.88 22.50 -4.15
N LEU A 99 26.13 23.74 -4.53
CA LEU A 99 26.18 24.85 -3.55
C LEU A 99 24.84 25.58 -3.42
N THR A 100 24.03 25.57 -4.47
CA THR A 100 22.82 26.40 -4.60
C THR A 100 21.52 25.61 -4.55
N ARG A 101 21.57 24.30 -4.79
CA ARG A 101 20.41 23.41 -4.91
C ARG A 101 20.73 22.02 -4.35
N SER A 102 19.67 21.29 -4.01
CA SER A 102 19.82 19.88 -3.71
C SER A 102 20.00 19.08 -5.00
N LEU A 103 21.12 18.35 -5.12
CA LEU A 103 21.35 17.38 -6.19
C LEU A 103 20.39 16.19 -6.00
N TRP A 104 19.21 16.33 -6.58
CA TRP A 104 18.27 15.23 -6.74
C TRP A 104 18.44 14.62 -8.12
N ASP A 105 18.79 13.35 -8.16
CA ASP A 105 18.80 12.64 -9.42
C ASP A 105 17.43 11.99 -9.70
N THR A 106 16.72 12.51 -10.71
CA THR A 106 15.46 11.95 -11.20
C THR A 106 15.64 10.51 -11.71
N THR A 107 16.80 10.17 -12.24
CA THR A 107 17.16 8.84 -12.78
C THR A 107 17.16 7.78 -11.69
N PHE A 108 17.65 8.10 -10.49
CA PHE A 108 17.67 7.15 -9.37
C PHE A 108 16.25 6.73 -8.94
N ARG A 109 15.27 7.64 -9.02
CA ARG A 109 13.85 7.30 -8.75
C ARG A 109 13.27 6.37 -9.83
N LEU A 110 13.60 6.63 -11.09
CA LEU A 110 13.16 5.78 -12.20
C LEU A 110 13.76 4.37 -12.09
N TRP A 111 15.03 4.27 -11.68
CA TRP A 111 15.72 3.00 -11.50
C TRP A 111 15.12 2.10 -10.42
N ARG A 112 14.59 2.68 -9.33
CA ARG A 112 13.87 1.89 -8.32
C ARG A 112 12.58 1.25 -8.83
N ARG A 113 12.03 1.74 -9.94
CA ARG A 113 10.74 1.32 -10.53
C ARG A 113 10.90 0.37 -11.73
N ILE A 114 12.14 0.08 -12.10
CA ILE A 114 12.45 -0.85 -13.17
C ILE A 114 11.97 -2.27 -12.82
N LYS A 115 11.57 -3.04 -13.84
CA LYS A 115 11.21 -4.45 -13.66
C LYS A 115 12.39 -5.22 -13.07
N ARG A 116 12.10 -6.19 -12.19
CA ARG A 116 13.14 -7.11 -11.69
C ARG A 116 13.64 -8.07 -12.77
N THR A 117 12.80 -8.41 -13.74
CA THR A 117 13.12 -9.34 -14.83
C THR A 117 13.13 -8.60 -16.17
N PRO A 118 14.12 -8.86 -17.04
CA PRO A 118 14.22 -8.22 -18.34
C PRO A 118 13.16 -8.78 -19.31
N ASP A 119 12.71 -7.93 -20.25
CA ASP A 119 11.87 -8.37 -21.36
C ASP A 119 12.71 -9.04 -22.46
N LEU A 120 12.55 -10.36 -22.59
CA LEU A 120 13.26 -11.20 -23.56
C LEU A 120 13.05 -10.73 -25.01
N LYS A 121 11.88 -10.18 -25.36
CA LYS A 121 11.62 -9.71 -26.73
C LYS A 121 12.50 -8.52 -27.08
N ILE A 122 12.72 -7.61 -26.12
CA ILE A 122 13.57 -6.43 -26.32
C ILE A 122 15.03 -6.85 -26.48
N LEU A 123 15.50 -7.78 -25.64
CA LEU A 123 16.87 -8.33 -25.77
C LEU A 123 17.10 -8.99 -27.13
N LEU A 124 16.12 -9.75 -27.64
CA LEU A 124 16.20 -10.35 -28.98
C LEU A 124 16.31 -9.29 -30.08
N VAL A 125 15.52 -8.21 -30.01
CA VAL A 125 15.60 -7.11 -30.96
C VAL A 125 16.99 -6.46 -30.94
N SER A 126 17.54 -6.19 -29.76
CA SER A 126 18.87 -5.57 -29.64
C SER A 126 20.00 -6.50 -30.09
N ALA A 127 19.87 -7.81 -29.88
CA ALA A 127 20.81 -8.80 -30.40
C ALA A 127 20.83 -8.86 -31.94
N ILE A 128 19.69 -8.58 -32.60
CA ILE A 128 19.60 -8.48 -34.06
C ILE A 128 20.15 -7.13 -34.56
N LEU A 129 19.89 -6.04 -33.83
CA LEU A 129 20.33 -4.70 -34.22
C LEU A 129 21.84 -4.50 -34.09
N ALA A 130 22.50 -5.09 -33.09
CA ALA A 130 23.92 -4.86 -32.85
C ALA A 130 24.83 -5.27 -34.04
N PRO A 131 24.67 -6.46 -34.66
CA PRO A 131 25.41 -6.82 -35.88
C PRO A 131 25.11 -5.87 -37.06
N ALA A 132 23.88 -5.40 -37.21
CA ALA A 132 23.50 -4.47 -38.28
C ALA A 132 24.20 -3.11 -38.11
N VAL A 133 24.21 -2.57 -36.88
CA VAL A 133 24.92 -1.33 -36.57
C VAL A 133 26.43 -1.49 -36.75
N TYR A 134 27.00 -2.62 -36.37
CA TYR A 134 28.42 -2.91 -36.65
C TYR A 134 28.72 -2.96 -38.14
N ALA A 135 27.88 -3.61 -38.95
CA ALA A 135 28.07 -3.70 -40.39
C ALA A 135 28.04 -2.33 -41.08
N LEU A 136 27.17 -1.42 -40.61
CA LEU A 136 27.03 -0.06 -41.14
C LEU A 136 28.15 0.88 -40.69
N THR A 137 28.48 0.88 -39.40
CA THR A 137 29.43 1.85 -38.81
C THR A 137 30.88 1.35 -38.78
N ARG A 138 31.09 0.04 -38.91
CA ARG A 138 32.38 -0.65 -38.68
C ARG A 138 32.99 -0.40 -37.29
N SER A 139 32.20 0.15 -36.36
CA SER A 139 32.67 0.52 -35.02
C SER A 139 32.20 -0.50 -33.98
N PRO A 140 33.10 -1.23 -33.31
CA PRO A 140 32.71 -2.12 -32.21
C PRO A 140 32.12 -1.34 -31.03
N PHE A 141 32.53 -0.08 -30.85
CA PHE A 141 31.98 0.81 -29.82
C PHE A 141 30.48 1.06 -30.05
N MET A 142 30.06 1.34 -31.29
CA MET A 142 28.63 1.52 -31.59
C MET A 142 27.85 0.22 -31.36
N ALA A 143 28.40 -0.93 -31.74
CA ALA A 143 27.74 -2.22 -31.53
C ALA A 143 27.51 -2.53 -30.04
N THR A 144 28.47 -2.23 -29.16
CA THR A 144 28.31 -2.46 -27.71
C THR A 144 27.27 -1.54 -27.09
N GLY A 145 27.17 -0.28 -27.53
CA GLY A 145 26.13 0.62 -27.03
C GLY A 145 24.71 0.15 -27.39
N VAL A 146 24.50 -0.52 -28.54
CA VAL A 146 23.20 -1.13 -28.89
C VAL A 146 22.81 -2.21 -27.89
N ILE A 147 23.78 -3.04 -27.47
CA ILE A 147 23.57 -4.11 -26.49
C ILE A 147 23.22 -3.51 -25.13
N ILE A 148 23.93 -2.46 -24.70
CA ILE A 148 23.70 -1.79 -23.42
C ILE A 148 22.35 -1.09 -23.39
N ASP A 149 22.01 -0.36 -24.45
CA ASP A 149 20.69 0.26 -24.62
C ASP A 149 19.58 -0.76 -24.61
N GLY A 150 19.79 -1.89 -25.30
CA GLY A 150 18.88 -3.03 -25.29
C GLY A 150 18.68 -3.63 -23.91
N ALA A 151 19.76 -3.81 -23.16
CA ALA A 151 19.71 -4.31 -21.79
C ALA A 151 18.89 -3.35 -20.90
N ILE A 152 19.21 -2.05 -20.90
CA ILE A 152 18.48 -1.04 -20.13
C ILE A 152 17.00 -0.98 -20.55
N LEU A 153 16.72 -0.98 -21.85
CA LEU A 153 15.36 -0.93 -22.35
C LEU A 153 14.55 -2.18 -22.01
N SER A 154 15.19 -3.36 -21.94
CA SER A 154 14.54 -4.61 -21.53
C SER A 154 13.97 -4.53 -20.11
N PHE A 155 14.64 -3.77 -19.24
CA PHE A 155 14.26 -3.50 -17.86
C PHE A 155 13.20 -2.38 -17.75
N ILE A 156 13.23 -1.40 -18.66
CA ILE A 156 12.18 -0.37 -18.82
C ILE A 156 10.88 -0.99 -19.36
N GLY A 157 10.97 -1.98 -20.25
CA GLY A 157 9.84 -2.74 -20.77
C GLY A 157 8.99 -2.03 -21.83
N ARG A 158 9.51 -0.97 -22.47
CA ARG A 158 8.84 -0.25 -23.58
C ARG A 158 9.38 -0.72 -24.93
N ILE A 159 8.81 -1.80 -25.46
CA ILE A 159 9.24 -2.39 -26.74
C ILE A 159 9.15 -1.41 -27.92
N GLU A 160 8.20 -0.46 -27.88
CA GLU A 160 8.03 0.59 -28.91
C GLU A 160 9.31 1.43 -29.11
N LEU A 161 10.17 1.51 -28.10
CA LEU A 161 11.43 2.27 -28.14
C LEU A 161 12.60 1.41 -28.60
N SER A 162 12.43 0.11 -28.87
CA SER A 162 13.53 -0.76 -29.27
C SER A 162 14.30 -0.31 -30.51
N PRO A 163 13.68 0.33 -31.53
CA PRO A 163 14.43 0.87 -32.64
C PRO A 163 15.44 1.95 -32.23
N LEU A 164 15.19 2.71 -31.15
CA LEU A 164 16.12 3.74 -30.70
C LEU A 164 17.48 3.17 -30.31
N SER A 165 17.54 1.91 -29.85
CA SER A 165 18.82 1.27 -29.52
C SER A 165 19.80 1.21 -30.69
N SER A 166 19.34 1.37 -31.95
CA SER A 166 20.24 1.49 -33.11
C SER A 166 21.10 2.75 -33.09
N LEU A 167 20.69 3.78 -32.34
CA LEU A 167 21.48 5.01 -32.11
C LEU A 167 22.57 4.80 -31.05
N SER A 168 22.62 3.63 -30.39
CA SER A 168 23.69 3.23 -29.47
C SER A 168 23.91 4.27 -28.36
N TRP A 169 25.16 4.64 -28.05
CA TRP A 169 25.50 5.62 -27.01
C TRP A 169 24.84 6.99 -27.18
N ILE A 170 24.32 7.32 -28.37
CA ILE A 170 23.55 8.55 -28.63
C ILE A 170 22.14 8.46 -28.04
N SER A 171 21.55 7.28 -27.84
CA SER A 171 20.23 7.12 -27.20
C SER A 171 20.31 6.84 -25.70
N LEU A 172 21.46 6.37 -25.19
CA LEU A 172 21.61 5.94 -23.79
C LEU A 172 21.12 6.97 -22.74
N PRO A 173 21.57 8.25 -22.75
CA PRO A 173 21.13 9.21 -21.75
C PRO A 173 19.62 9.46 -21.79
N TYR A 174 19.03 9.47 -22.99
CA TYR A 174 17.59 9.58 -23.14
C TYR A 174 16.85 8.39 -22.54
N LEU A 175 17.31 7.16 -22.79
CA LEU A 175 16.68 5.96 -22.25
C LEU A 175 16.65 5.97 -20.72
N LEU A 176 17.67 6.51 -20.07
CA LEU A 176 17.70 6.65 -18.60
C LEU A 176 16.69 7.66 -18.06
N MET A 177 16.25 8.61 -18.89
CA MET A 177 15.21 9.58 -18.54
C MET A 177 13.78 9.04 -18.80
N VAL A 178 13.65 7.94 -19.55
CA VAL A 178 12.37 7.32 -19.88
C VAL A 178 11.76 6.63 -18.67
N GLU A 179 10.47 6.83 -18.47
CA GLU A 179 9.71 6.14 -17.43
C GLU A 179 9.44 4.67 -17.79
N PRO A 180 9.70 3.72 -16.87
CA PRO A 180 9.35 2.31 -17.05
C PRO A 180 7.89 2.13 -17.48
N LYS A 181 7.59 1.05 -18.21
CA LYS A 181 6.22 0.68 -18.55
C LYS A 181 5.49 0.24 -17.28
N GLU A 182 4.58 1.09 -16.80
CA GLU A 182 3.68 0.72 -15.71
C GLU A 182 2.58 -0.19 -16.24
N THR A 183 2.54 -1.43 -15.76
CA THR A 183 1.34 -2.27 -15.84
C THR A 183 0.48 -1.94 -14.62
N SER A 184 -0.53 -1.09 -14.79
CA SER A 184 -1.49 -0.78 -13.72
C SER A 184 -2.43 -1.98 -13.51
N THR A 185 -1.92 -3.00 -12.84
CA THR A 185 -2.75 -4.05 -12.24
C THR A 185 -3.26 -3.51 -10.90
N GLY A 186 -4.57 -3.56 -10.65
CA GLY A 186 -5.16 -3.14 -9.38
C GLY A 186 -6.32 -2.14 -9.49
N ILE A 187 -6.83 -1.73 -8.33
CA ILE A 187 -7.99 -0.85 -8.21
C ILE A 187 -7.52 0.60 -8.15
N CYS A 188 -7.77 1.36 -9.20
CA CYS A 188 -7.39 2.78 -9.26
C CYS A 188 -8.38 3.64 -8.48
N ILE A 189 -7.92 4.22 -7.38
CA ILE A 189 -8.73 5.02 -6.44
C ILE A 189 -8.49 6.53 -6.58
N GLY A 190 -7.44 6.95 -7.28
CA GLY A 190 -7.11 8.37 -7.36
C GLY A 190 -5.91 8.67 -8.23
N ASN A 191 -5.38 9.89 -8.09
CA ASN A 191 -4.11 10.32 -8.66
C ASN A 191 -3.16 10.80 -7.57
N GLU A 192 -1.90 10.38 -7.63
CA GLU A 192 -0.84 10.99 -6.83
C GLU A 192 -0.63 12.44 -7.27
N GLU A 193 -0.78 13.36 -6.34
CA GLU A 193 -0.51 14.79 -6.51
C GLU A 193 0.90 15.15 -6.07
N LYS A 194 1.39 14.52 -5.00
CA LYS A 194 2.68 14.84 -4.40
C LYS A 194 3.38 13.57 -3.94
N VAL A 195 4.70 13.55 -4.09
CA VAL A 195 5.58 12.52 -3.54
C VAL A 195 6.54 13.18 -2.57
N LEU A 196 6.71 12.59 -1.39
CA LEU A 196 7.63 13.06 -0.37
C LEU A 196 9.02 12.54 -0.71
N VAL A 197 9.97 13.46 -0.81
CA VAL A 197 11.30 13.14 -1.32
C VAL A 197 12.36 13.64 -0.32
N ARG A 198 13.36 12.81 0.00
CA ARG A 198 14.57 13.16 0.80
C ARG A 198 15.72 13.83 0.02
N SER A 199 15.84 15.14 0.18
CA SER A 199 16.73 16.07 -0.53
C SER A 199 18.02 16.30 0.22
N LEU A 200 19.19 16.19 -0.41
CA LEU A 200 20.42 16.68 0.20
C LEU A 200 20.46 18.21 0.14
N THR A 201 20.30 18.92 1.25
CA THR A 201 20.56 20.36 1.29
C THR A 201 22.05 20.59 1.44
N PRO A 202 22.67 21.32 0.53
CA PRO A 202 24.07 21.63 0.68
C PRO A 202 24.32 22.80 1.62
N GLY A 203 25.49 22.78 2.24
CA GLY A 203 26.02 23.87 3.03
C GLY A 203 27.52 23.69 3.22
N LEU A 204 28.28 24.79 3.16
CA LEU A 204 29.74 24.80 3.35
C LEU A 204 30.18 24.30 4.74
N PHE A 205 29.29 24.34 5.74
CA PHE A 205 29.62 23.99 7.12
C PHE A 205 28.69 22.92 7.76
N GLN A 206 27.50 22.68 7.20
CA GLN A 206 26.62 21.57 7.57
C GLN A 206 25.86 21.06 6.34
N ALA A 207 26.25 19.90 5.82
CA ALA A 207 25.43 19.14 4.89
C ALA A 207 24.31 18.44 5.67
N GLY A 208 23.06 18.61 5.22
CA GLY A 208 21.88 18.03 5.87
C GLY A 208 20.91 17.45 4.86
N TYR A 209 19.92 16.68 5.33
CA TYR A 209 18.83 16.19 4.49
C TYR A 209 17.55 16.96 4.81
N ARG A 210 16.84 17.46 3.79
CA ARG A 210 15.50 18.03 3.92
C ARG A 210 14.49 17.19 3.18
N TYR A 211 13.31 17.00 3.75
CA TYR A 211 12.19 16.42 3.04
C TYR A 211 11.36 17.51 2.39
N LYS A 212 10.93 17.28 1.15
CA LYS A 212 10.02 18.19 0.44
C LYS A 212 9.01 17.41 -0.38
N TRP A 213 7.85 18.00 -0.60
CA TRP A 213 6.88 17.47 -1.55
C TRP A 213 7.25 17.91 -2.97
N ILE A 214 7.31 16.95 -3.89
CA ILE A 214 7.39 17.23 -5.32
C ILE A 214 6.06 16.88 -5.95
N ASN A 215 5.52 17.80 -6.75
CA ASN A 215 4.29 17.56 -7.48
C ASN A 215 4.49 16.47 -8.54
N VAL A 216 3.56 15.53 -8.58
CA VAL A 216 3.49 14.45 -9.56
C VAL A 216 2.05 14.38 -10.06
N LYS A 217 1.83 13.84 -11.25
CA LYS A 217 0.50 13.48 -11.75
C LYS A 217 0.57 12.08 -12.31
N LYS A 218 0.21 11.08 -11.50
CA LYS A 218 0.11 9.69 -11.94
C LYS A 218 -1.08 9.00 -11.27
N PRO A 219 -1.72 8.01 -11.91
CA PRO A 219 -2.78 7.24 -11.28
C PRO A 219 -2.23 6.49 -10.05
N PHE A 220 -3.00 6.49 -8.98
CA PHE A 220 -2.74 5.68 -7.80
C PHE A 220 -3.68 4.48 -7.79
N CYS A 221 -3.10 3.28 -7.90
CA CYS A 221 -3.86 2.03 -7.93
C CYS A 221 -3.39 1.07 -6.84
N VAL A 222 -4.37 0.49 -6.16
CA VAL A 222 -4.19 -0.47 -5.09
C VAL A 222 -4.12 -1.87 -5.70
N ASP A 223 -2.93 -2.47 -5.69
CA ASP A 223 -2.69 -3.80 -6.21
C ASP A 223 -2.49 -4.82 -5.07
N PHE A 224 -3.55 -5.57 -4.75
CA PHE A 224 -3.50 -6.58 -3.70
C PHE A 224 -2.44 -7.66 -3.96
N SER A 225 -2.12 -7.97 -5.22
CA SER A 225 -1.11 -8.99 -5.57
C SER A 225 0.31 -8.62 -5.18
N LYS A 226 0.59 -7.31 -5.04
CA LYS A 226 1.90 -6.77 -4.66
C LYS A 226 2.05 -6.54 -3.15
N MET A 227 0.98 -6.72 -2.38
CA MET A 227 1.01 -6.49 -0.93
C MET A 227 1.56 -7.69 -0.17
N LYS A 228 2.21 -7.43 0.98
CA LYS A 228 2.72 -8.48 1.88
C LYS A 228 1.60 -9.22 2.59
N ASN A 229 0.45 -8.59 2.80
CA ASN A 229 -0.81 -9.15 3.24
C ASN A 229 -1.92 -8.27 2.66
N TYR A 230 -3.17 -8.68 2.79
CA TYR A 230 -4.29 -7.94 2.19
C TYR A 230 -4.92 -6.94 3.17
N ASN A 231 -4.23 -6.62 4.27
CA ASN A 231 -4.76 -5.79 5.33
C ASN A 231 -4.50 -4.31 5.04
N MET A 232 -5.54 -3.50 5.25
CA MET A 232 -5.54 -2.07 5.08
C MET A 232 -6.12 -1.40 6.32
N VAL A 233 -5.55 -0.26 6.69
CA VAL A 233 -6.11 0.60 7.74
C VAL A 233 -6.37 1.99 7.16
N ILE A 234 -7.61 2.47 7.29
CA ILE A 234 -8.04 3.81 6.90
C ILE A 234 -8.23 4.63 8.18
N VAL A 235 -7.44 5.69 8.34
CA VAL A 235 -7.44 6.57 9.53
C VAL A 235 -7.73 8.00 9.13
N GLY A 236 -8.46 8.72 9.97
CA GLY A 236 -8.69 10.16 9.82
C GLY A 236 -9.75 10.68 10.79
N SER A 237 -9.79 11.99 11.01
CA SER A 237 -10.83 12.58 11.86
C SER A 237 -12.23 12.44 11.23
N SER A 238 -13.28 12.68 12.02
CA SER A 238 -14.67 12.65 11.53
C SER A 238 -14.87 13.62 10.36
N GLY A 239 -15.67 13.22 9.37
CA GLY A 239 -16.02 14.06 8.21
C GLY A 239 -14.98 14.15 7.08
N TYR A 240 -13.80 13.53 7.18
CA TYR A 240 -12.79 13.59 6.10
C TYR A 240 -13.01 12.60 4.95
N GLY A 241 -14.01 11.72 5.04
CA GLY A 241 -14.41 10.80 3.97
C GLY A 241 -13.85 9.38 4.09
N LYS A 242 -13.65 8.88 5.31
CA LYS A 242 -13.14 7.52 5.57
C LYS A 242 -14.02 6.44 4.93
N SER A 243 -15.31 6.44 5.25
CA SER A 243 -16.30 5.52 4.67
C SER A 243 -16.37 5.72 3.15
N THR A 244 -16.32 6.96 2.65
CA THR A 244 -16.29 7.26 1.21
C THR A 244 -15.11 6.57 0.49
N LEU A 245 -13.91 6.57 1.08
CA LEU A 245 -12.76 5.87 0.54
C LEU A 245 -12.97 4.34 0.53
N ALA A 246 -13.53 3.77 1.60
CA ALA A 246 -13.86 2.35 1.64
C ALA A 246 -14.87 1.98 0.55
N LYS A 247 -15.96 2.75 0.40
CA LYS A 247 -16.95 2.58 -0.68
C LYS A 247 -16.33 2.66 -2.08
N LEU A 248 -15.38 3.59 -2.29
CA LEU A 248 -14.66 3.71 -3.55
C LEU A 248 -13.84 2.45 -3.89
N ILE A 249 -13.24 1.81 -2.88
CA ILE A 249 -12.53 0.54 -3.04
C ILE A 249 -13.52 -0.59 -3.34
N LEU A 250 -14.61 -0.68 -2.58
CA LEU A 250 -15.61 -1.75 -2.68
C LEU A 250 -16.44 -1.70 -3.96
N SER A 251 -16.72 -0.52 -4.49
CA SER A 251 -17.43 -0.35 -5.77
C SER A 251 -16.61 -0.81 -6.98
N LYS A 252 -15.28 -0.74 -6.89
CA LYS A 252 -14.36 -1.07 -7.98
C LYS A 252 -13.71 -2.45 -7.85
N THR A 253 -13.90 -3.14 -6.73
CA THR A 253 -13.31 -4.46 -6.51
C THR A 253 -14.15 -5.59 -7.12
N ASN A 254 -13.47 -6.56 -7.70
CA ASN A 254 -14.04 -7.83 -8.13
C ASN A 254 -13.93 -8.93 -7.06
N VAL A 255 -13.30 -8.63 -5.93
CA VAL A 255 -13.19 -9.54 -4.79
C VAL A 255 -14.51 -9.52 -4.00
N ASP A 256 -14.95 -10.67 -3.52
CA ASP A 256 -16.07 -10.74 -2.58
C ASP A 256 -15.75 -9.99 -1.30
N TYR A 257 -16.78 -9.50 -0.60
CA TYR A 257 -16.56 -8.78 0.64
C TYR A 257 -17.71 -8.87 1.61
N ILE A 258 -17.39 -8.65 2.89
CA ILE A 258 -18.35 -8.51 3.98
C ILE A 258 -18.09 -7.15 4.62
N VAL A 259 -19.12 -6.31 4.71
CA VAL A 259 -19.05 -5.03 5.43
C VAL A 259 -19.81 -5.14 6.74
N PHE A 260 -19.17 -4.79 7.85
CA PHE A 260 -19.83 -4.57 9.13
C PHE A 260 -20.23 -3.09 9.24
N ASP A 261 -21.49 -2.80 8.91
CA ASP A 261 -22.03 -1.45 8.87
C ASP A 261 -22.77 -1.13 10.18
N LEU A 262 -22.13 -0.39 11.08
CA LEU A 262 -22.70 -0.08 12.39
C LEU A 262 -23.79 1.01 12.36
N HIS A 263 -23.76 1.86 11.33
CA HIS A 263 -24.51 3.11 11.25
C HIS A 263 -25.41 3.23 10.02
N GLY A 264 -25.36 2.27 9.09
CA GLY A 264 -26.16 2.27 7.87
C GLY A 264 -25.57 3.16 6.77
N GLU A 265 -24.25 3.38 6.78
CA GLU A 265 -23.61 4.28 5.81
C GLU A 265 -23.40 3.63 4.43
N TYR A 266 -23.49 2.32 4.27
CA TYR A 266 -23.07 1.60 3.05
C TYR A 266 -24.21 1.26 2.08
N GLU A 267 -25.32 2.01 2.09
CA GLU A 267 -26.52 1.69 1.28
C GLU A 267 -26.27 1.66 -0.24
N ASP A 268 -25.31 2.45 -0.72
CA ASP A 268 -24.93 2.64 -2.12
C ASP A 268 -23.88 1.64 -2.62
N VAL A 269 -23.44 0.71 -1.78
CA VAL A 269 -22.40 -0.28 -2.10
C VAL A 269 -23.00 -1.57 -2.67
N PRO A 270 -22.44 -2.14 -3.76
CA PRO A 270 -23.07 -3.26 -4.46
C PRO A 270 -22.95 -4.60 -3.71
N GLY A 271 -24.02 -5.06 -3.06
CA GLY A 271 -24.06 -6.37 -2.42
C GLY A 271 -25.42 -6.68 -1.82
N ARG A 272 -25.59 -7.90 -1.29
CA ARG A 272 -26.78 -8.27 -0.53
C ARG A 272 -26.70 -7.61 0.86
N ARG A 273 -27.64 -6.71 1.15
CA ARG A 273 -27.79 -6.12 2.48
C ARG A 273 -28.60 -7.03 3.39
N MET A 274 -28.11 -7.28 4.59
CA MET A 274 -28.77 -8.10 5.59
C MET A 274 -28.95 -7.31 6.88
N ASP A 275 -30.19 -7.21 7.33
CA ASP A 275 -30.55 -6.57 8.59
C ASP A 275 -30.24 -7.54 9.74
N MET A 276 -29.22 -7.21 10.53
CA MET A 276 -28.74 -8.06 11.61
C MET A 276 -29.68 -8.05 12.83
N SER A 277 -30.67 -7.16 12.89
CA SER A 277 -31.72 -7.20 13.91
C SER A 277 -32.75 -8.32 13.67
N LEU A 278 -32.86 -8.79 12.42
CA LEU A 278 -33.77 -9.86 12.00
C LEU A 278 -33.05 -11.18 11.71
N ASN A 279 -31.80 -11.10 11.25
CA ASN A 279 -30.97 -12.26 10.84
C ASN A 279 -29.82 -12.48 11.84
N GLY A 280 -30.12 -12.39 13.14
CA GLY A 280 -29.10 -12.57 14.15
C GLY A 280 -28.65 -14.04 14.28
N VAL A 281 -27.67 -14.31 15.15
CA VAL A 281 -26.93 -15.58 15.15
C VAL A 281 -26.86 -16.11 16.57
N ASN A 282 -27.02 -17.41 16.77
CA ASN A 282 -26.77 -18.04 18.06
C ASN A 282 -25.27 -17.95 18.44
N PRO A 283 -24.89 -17.22 19.51
CA PRO A 283 -23.51 -17.13 19.97
C PRO A 283 -22.91 -18.48 20.37
N LEU A 284 -23.74 -19.46 20.77
CA LEU A 284 -23.33 -20.82 21.12
C LEU A 284 -23.11 -21.72 19.90
N SER A 285 -23.12 -21.17 18.68
CA SER A 285 -22.69 -21.94 17.51
C SER A 285 -21.19 -22.25 17.60
N LEU A 286 -20.80 -23.48 17.28
CA LEU A 286 -19.42 -23.96 17.46
C LEU A 286 -18.42 -23.41 16.43
N PHE A 287 -18.85 -23.19 15.18
CA PHE A 287 -17.99 -22.70 14.09
C PHE A 287 -16.68 -23.49 13.92
N GLY A 288 -16.74 -24.82 14.08
CA GLY A 288 -15.57 -25.69 13.99
C GLY A 288 -14.65 -25.66 15.22
N ARG A 289 -15.10 -25.10 16.34
CA ARG A 289 -14.43 -25.17 17.65
C ARG A 289 -15.01 -26.29 18.51
N SER A 290 -14.20 -26.76 19.45
CA SER A 290 -14.71 -27.67 20.48
C SER A 290 -15.68 -26.94 21.43
N PRO A 291 -16.70 -27.63 21.99
CA PRO A 291 -17.61 -27.07 22.99
C PRO A 291 -16.90 -26.34 24.13
N LYS A 292 -15.77 -26.89 24.60
CA LYS A 292 -14.96 -26.25 25.65
C LYS A 292 -14.31 -24.97 25.18
N GLN A 293 -13.67 -24.96 24.01
CA GLN A 293 -13.06 -23.76 23.43
C GLN A 293 -14.11 -22.67 23.22
N ARG A 294 -15.24 -23.02 22.61
CA ARG A 294 -16.31 -22.06 22.33
C ARG A 294 -16.91 -21.47 23.60
N SER A 295 -17.09 -22.29 24.63
CA SER A 295 -17.59 -21.84 25.94
C SER A 295 -16.64 -20.83 26.61
N ILE A 296 -15.34 -21.05 26.51
CA ILE A 296 -14.31 -20.12 27.01
C ILE A 296 -14.34 -18.80 26.22
N GLU A 297 -14.39 -18.87 24.89
CA GLU A 297 -14.47 -17.69 24.01
C GLU A 297 -15.68 -16.81 24.38
N ILE A 298 -16.87 -17.42 24.52
CA ILE A 298 -18.09 -16.70 24.90
C ILE A 298 -17.97 -16.11 26.30
N ALA A 299 -17.47 -16.87 27.28
CA ALA A 299 -17.29 -16.37 28.64
C ALA A 299 -16.31 -15.18 28.70
N LEU A 300 -15.21 -15.21 27.92
CA LEU A 300 -14.25 -14.11 27.81
C LEU A 300 -14.84 -12.88 27.11
N MET A 301 -15.65 -13.09 26.07
CA MET A 301 -16.42 -12.02 25.44
C MET A 301 -17.35 -11.35 26.47
N LEU A 302 -18.15 -12.12 27.22
CA LEU A 302 -19.03 -11.57 28.25
C LEU A 302 -18.26 -10.91 29.38
N LYS A 303 -17.09 -11.45 29.76
CA LYS A 303 -16.17 -10.82 30.71
C LYS A 303 -15.75 -9.43 30.23
N SER A 304 -15.39 -9.27 28.97
CA SER A 304 -14.93 -7.99 28.42
C SER A 304 -16.04 -6.93 28.30
N ILE A 305 -17.30 -7.38 28.17
CA ILE A 305 -18.48 -6.52 28.05
C ILE A 305 -18.96 -6.06 29.42
N PHE A 306 -19.08 -7.01 30.36
CA PHE A 306 -19.70 -6.82 31.68
C PHE A 306 -18.70 -6.72 32.84
N ASN A 307 -17.40 -6.77 32.56
CA ASN A 307 -16.32 -6.75 33.56
C ASN A 307 -16.44 -7.85 34.62
N LEU A 308 -16.72 -9.08 34.17
CA LEU A 308 -16.95 -10.22 35.06
C LEU A 308 -15.68 -10.62 35.83
N GLY A 309 -15.86 -11.09 37.06
CA GLY A 309 -14.77 -11.67 37.84
C GLY A 309 -14.33 -13.03 37.28
N SER A 310 -13.12 -13.48 37.64
CA SER A 310 -12.57 -14.76 37.17
C SER A 310 -13.45 -15.97 37.52
N ILE A 311 -14.04 -15.97 38.72
CA ILE A 311 -14.94 -17.05 39.17
C ILE A 311 -16.23 -17.06 38.32
N GLN A 312 -16.86 -15.89 38.12
CA GLN A 312 -18.06 -15.76 37.28
C GLN A 312 -17.80 -16.19 35.84
N THR A 313 -16.63 -15.84 35.31
CA THR A 313 -16.20 -16.23 33.96
C THR A 313 -16.05 -17.75 33.86
N MET A 314 -15.42 -18.39 34.85
CA MET A 314 -15.28 -19.84 34.90
C MET A 314 -16.64 -20.54 35.04
N ASP A 315 -17.54 -20.00 35.87
CA ASP A 315 -18.88 -20.53 36.06
C ASP A 315 -19.71 -20.47 34.79
N LEU A 316 -19.68 -19.34 34.08
CA LEU A 316 -20.32 -19.20 32.78
C LEU A 316 -19.76 -20.20 31.77
N SER A 317 -18.43 -20.32 31.68
CA SER A 317 -17.80 -21.29 30.79
C SER A 317 -18.24 -22.72 31.09
N ASN A 318 -18.26 -23.13 32.36
CA ASN A 318 -18.69 -24.47 32.75
C ASN A 318 -20.18 -24.70 32.46
N LEU A 319 -21.01 -23.69 32.72
CA LEU A 319 -22.44 -23.74 32.44
C LEU A 319 -22.72 -23.90 30.94
N PHE A 320 -21.96 -23.20 30.08
CA PHE A 320 -22.06 -23.36 28.63
C PHE A 320 -21.64 -24.78 28.18
N VAL A 321 -20.52 -25.30 28.69
CA VAL A 321 -20.07 -26.68 28.40
C VAL A 321 -21.15 -27.69 28.76
N GLU A 322 -21.75 -27.58 29.94
CA GLU A 322 -22.81 -28.48 30.38
C GLU A 322 -24.08 -28.34 29.51
N ALA A 323 -24.41 -27.13 29.06
CA ALA A 323 -25.52 -26.93 28.11
C ALA A 323 -25.28 -27.63 26.76
N TYR A 324 -24.04 -27.66 26.26
CA TYR A 324 -23.69 -28.48 25.08
C TYR A 324 -23.87 -29.98 25.37
N GLN A 325 -23.44 -30.44 26.55
CA GLN A 325 -23.56 -31.85 26.95
C GLN A 325 -25.03 -32.29 27.07
N GLU A 326 -25.94 -31.42 27.55
CA GLU A 326 -27.38 -31.70 27.58
C GLU A 326 -28.00 -31.81 26.18
N ARG A 327 -27.37 -31.21 25.16
CA ARG A 327 -27.72 -31.39 23.75
C ARG A 327 -26.98 -32.56 23.08
N GLY A 328 -26.23 -33.35 23.85
CA GLY A 328 -25.47 -34.50 23.34
C GLY A 328 -24.19 -34.12 22.58
N ILE A 329 -23.69 -32.90 22.78
CA ILE A 329 -22.49 -32.38 22.13
C ILE A 329 -21.32 -32.48 23.11
N TYR A 330 -20.30 -33.25 22.76
CA TYR A 330 -19.18 -33.57 23.64
C TYR A 330 -17.84 -33.11 23.06
N ASP A 331 -16.94 -32.66 23.93
CA ASP A 331 -15.60 -32.17 23.55
C ASP A 331 -14.75 -33.26 22.89
N GLU A 332 -14.89 -34.50 23.36
CA GLU A 332 -14.10 -35.66 22.92
C GLU A 332 -14.63 -36.31 21.62
N ASP A 333 -15.79 -35.89 21.11
CA ASP A 333 -16.41 -36.48 19.91
C ASP A 333 -16.82 -35.41 18.88
N GLU A 334 -15.91 -35.09 17.95
CA GLU A 334 -16.12 -34.12 16.87
C GLU A 334 -17.35 -34.41 15.99
N ARG A 335 -17.79 -35.68 15.91
CA ARG A 335 -18.97 -36.04 15.11
C ARG A 335 -20.24 -35.40 15.66
N THR A 336 -20.27 -35.17 16.98
CA THR A 336 -21.39 -34.52 17.67
C THR A 336 -21.45 -33.01 17.44
N TRP A 337 -20.38 -32.38 16.92
CA TRP A 337 -20.32 -30.92 16.74
C TRP A 337 -21.17 -30.41 15.58
N SER A 338 -21.72 -31.33 14.77
CA SER A 338 -22.68 -31.04 13.71
C SER A 338 -24.13 -30.91 14.21
N LEU A 339 -24.40 -31.29 15.46
CA LEU A 339 -25.72 -31.16 16.07
C LEU A 339 -26.06 -29.69 16.37
N ASP A 340 -27.36 -29.40 16.48
CA ASP A 340 -27.83 -28.06 16.81
C ASP A 340 -27.34 -27.64 18.21
N PRO A 341 -26.61 -26.52 18.31
CA PRO A 341 -26.08 -26.05 19.58
C PRO A 341 -27.19 -25.63 20.55
N PRO A 342 -26.91 -25.60 21.87
CA PRO A 342 -27.84 -25.01 22.84
C PRO A 342 -28.10 -23.53 22.52
N THR A 343 -29.27 -23.06 22.90
CA THR A 343 -29.65 -21.64 22.88
C THR A 343 -29.39 -20.99 24.24
N ILE A 344 -29.40 -19.66 24.30
CA ILE A 344 -29.35 -18.94 25.59
C ILE A 344 -30.50 -19.37 26.51
N ARG A 345 -31.66 -19.70 25.95
CA ARG A 345 -32.80 -20.17 26.73
C ARG A 345 -32.52 -21.50 27.43
N ASP A 346 -31.84 -22.43 26.75
CA ASP A 346 -31.41 -23.70 27.36
C ASP A 346 -30.47 -23.46 28.54
N VAL A 347 -29.50 -22.55 28.37
CA VAL A 347 -28.55 -22.16 29.44
C VAL A 347 -29.27 -21.54 30.63
N LEU A 348 -30.27 -20.69 30.41
CA LEU A 348 -31.07 -20.09 31.48
C LEU A 348 -31.88 -21.14 32.25
N LEU A 349 -32.46 -22.12 31.55
CA LEU A 349 -33.17 -23.23 32.20
C LEU A 349 -32.21 -24.09 33.03
N LEU A 350 -31.00 -24.36 32.53
CA LEU A 350 -29.96 -25.06 33.27
C LEU A 350 -29.54 -24.29 34.52
N LEU A 351 -29.34 -22.97 34.41
CA LEU A 351 -29.01 -22.11 35.55
C LEU A 351 -30.09 -22.16 36.63
N GLU A 352 -31.37 -22.07 36.25
CA GLU A 352 -32.49 -22.14 37.19
C GLU A 352 -32.56 -23.49 37.91
N ARG A 353 -32.27 -24.60 37.21
CA ARG A 353 -32.16 -25.92 37.86
C ARG A 353 -31.03 -25.94 38.88
N LYS A 354 -29.86 -25.38 38.57
CA LYS A 354 -28.73 -25.31 39.51
C LYS A 354 -29.04 -24.44 40.74
N LYS A 355 -29.71 -23.31 40.56
CA LYS A 355 -30.16 -22.45 41.68
C LYS A 355 -31.12 -23.20 42.61
N ARG A 356 -32.09 -23.93 42.06
CA ARG A 356 -33.03 -24.75 42.86
C ARG A 356 -32.37 -25.92 43.59
N ALA A 357 -31.33 -26.50 43.00
CA ALA A 357 -30.57 -27.58 43.60
C ALA A 357 -29.52 -27.10 44.63
N SER A 358 -29.32 -25.79 44.79
CA SER A 358 -28.33 -25.22 45.71
C SER A 358 -28.86 -25.22 47.15
N PHE A 359 -28.23 -25.98 48.04
CA PHE A 359 -28.65 -26.13 49.45
C PHE A 359 -28.03 -25.09 50.40
N ASN A 360 -26.97 -24.39 49.98
CA ASN A 360 -26.30 -23.35 50.78
C ASN A 360 -26.43 -21.96 50.11
N SER A 361 -26.28 -20.91 50.91
CA SER A 361 -26.41 -19.52 50.44
C SER A 361 -25.26 -19.07 49.54
N GLN A 362 -24.08 -19.69 49.66
CA GLN A 362 -22.90 -19.34 48.87
C GLN A 362 -23.06 -19.75 47.41
N ASP A 363 -23.51 -20.98 47.13
CA ASP A 363 -23.76 -21.49 45.78
C ASP A 363 -24.93 -20.77 45.12
N LEU A 364 -25.99 -20.48 45.89
CA LEU A 364 -27.11 -19.70 45.41
C LEU A 364 -26.67 -18.29 44.98
N ASN A 365 -25.82 -17.63 45.78
CA ASN A 365 -25.26 -16.32 45.44
C ASN A 365 -24.31 -16.39 44.24
N ARG A 366 -23.51 -17.46 44.12
CA ARG A 366 -22.60 -17.68 42.99
C ARG A 366 -23.37 -17.76 41.67
N TRP A 367 -24.37 -18.63 41.58
CA TRP A 367 -25.24 -18.75 40.39
C TRP A 367 -26.10 -17.50 40.17
N GLY A 368 -26.60 -16.89 41.26
CA GLY A 368 -27.34 -15.64 41.20
C GLY A 368 -26.51 -14.47 40.65
N SER A 369 -25.18 -14.51 40.81
CA SER A 369 -24.29 -13.44 40.33
C SER A 369 -24.11 -13.41 38.80
N ILE A 370 -24.36 -14.53 38.10
CA ILE A 370 -24.26 -14.61 36.63
C ILE A 370 -25.62 -14.53 35.91
N ASP A 371 -26.71 -14.70 36.66
CA ASP A 371 -28.10 -14.67 36.18
C ASP A 371 -28.46 -13.39 35.39
N PRO A 372 -28.11 -12.16 35.84
CA PRO A 372 -28.47 -10.94 35.11
C PRO A 372 -27.87 -10.87 33.71
N TYR A 373 -26.65 -11.37 33.53
CA TYR A 373 -25.96 -11.33 32.24
C TYR A 373 -26.54 -12.33 31.26
N LEU A 374 -26.94 -13.52 31.72
CA LEU A 374 -27.61 -14.49 30.86
C LEU A 374 -29.02 -14.03 30.47
N ARG A 375 -29.75 -13.37 31.39
CA ARG A 375 -31.05 -12.76 31.06
C ARG A 375 -30.92 -11.63 30.05
N PHE A 376 -29.83 -10.86 30.09
CA PHE A 376 -29.53 -9.85 29.07
C PHE A 376 -29.40 -10.46 27.66
N LEU A 377 -28.94 -11.71 27.56
CA LEU A 377 -28.79 -12.45 26.30
C LEU A 377 -30.09 -13.14 25.85
N ASP A 378 -31.18 -13.12 26.63
CA ASP A 378 -32.48 -13.70 26.28
C ASP A 378 -33.21 -12.81 25.26
N SER A 379 -32.58 -12.58 24.11
CA SER A 379 -33.01 -11.69 23.04
C SER A 379 -33.28 -12.46 21.76
N ASN A 380 -34.34 -12.07 21.03
CA ASN A 380 -34.72 -12.71 19.76
C ASN A 380 -33.61 -12.70 18.71
N ILE A 381 -32.72 -11.71 18.78
CA ILE A 381 -31.57 -11.56 17.88
C ILE A 381 -30.63 -12.78 17.97
N PHE A 382 -30.57 -13.47 19.11
CA PHE A 382 -29.68 -14.63 19.28
C PHE A 382 -30.36 -15.98 18.98
N TYR A 383 -31.61 -16.00 18.54
CA TYR A 383 -32.32 -17.24 18.19
C TYR A 383 -32.12 -17.70 16.75
N GLY A 384 -31.37 -16.96 15.93
CA GLY A 384 -31.16 -17.35 14.54
C GLY A 384 -30.39 -18.66 14.42
N SER A 385 -30.94 -19.56 13.59
CA SER A 385 -30.41 -20.87 13.24
C SER A 385 -29.78 -20.88 11.83
N GLU A 386 -29.58 -19.71 11.23
CA GLU A 386 -29.12 -19.64 9.85
C GLU A 386 -27.64 -20.03 9.72
N ASP A 387 -27.35 -20.80 8.67
CA ASP A 387 -26.00 -21.15 8.26
C ASP A 387 -25.26 -19.90 7.77
N LEU A 388 -24.53 -19.26 8.70
CA LEU A 388 -23.73 -18.07 8.43
C LEU A 388 -22.80 -18.25 7.24
N GLY A 389 -22.32 -19.47 6.95
CA GLY A 389 -21.46 -19.73 5.79
C GLY A 389 -22.14 -19.33 4.48
N LYS A 390 -23.42 -19.67 4.31
CA LYS A 390 -24.24 -19.31 3.14
C LYS A 390 -24.68 -17.85 3.15
N LEU A 391 -24.92 -17.28 4.33
CA LEU A 391 -25.27 -15.87 4.45
C LEU A 391 -24.11 -14.97 4.04
N LEU A 392 -22.88 -15.36 4.37
CA LEU A 392 -21.69 -14.57 4.12
C LEU A 392 -21.07 -14.83 2.73
N GLU A 393 -21.74 -15.56 1.84
CA GLU A 393 -21.29 -15.82 0.46
C GLU A 393 -21.48 -14.59 -0.45
N GLY A 394 -20.52 -14.34 -1.33
CA GLY A 394 -20.52 -13.20 -2.25
C GLY A 394 -20.22 -11.85 -1.58
N LYS A 395 -20.82 -10.79 -2.13
CA LYS A 395 -20.73 -9.41 -1.62
C LYS A 395 -21.89 -9.14 -0.66
N VAL A 396 -21.57 -8.86 0.59
CA VAL A 396 -22.53 -8.79 1.70
C VAL A 396 -22.30 -7.54 2.54
N ILE A 397 -23.39 -6.89 2.94
CA ILE A 397 -23.40 -5.76 3.88
C ILE A 397 -24.25 -6.16 5.08
N LEU A 398 -23.61 -6.30 6.23
CA LEU A 398 -24.25 -6.61 7.50
C LEU A 398 -24.62 -5.29 8.19
N ASP A 399 -25.91 -4.98 8.19
CA ASP A 399 -26.43 -3.73 8.74
C ASP A 399 -26.83 -3.91 10.20
N PHE A 400 -26.12 -3.23 11.10
CA PHE A 400 -26.36 -3.23 12.53
C PHE A 400 -27.06 -1.94 13.02
N SER A 401 -27.41 -1.01 12.12
CA SER A 401 -27.94 0.32 12.47
C SER A 401 -29.24 0.25 13.29
N ARG A 402 -30.07 -0.77 13.05
CA ARG A 402 -31.35 -0.99 13.75
C ARG A 402 -31.20 -1.60 15.14
N ILE A 403 -30.02 -2.13 15.48
CA ILE A 403 -29.75 -2.66 16.82
C ILE A 403 -29.37 -1.51 17.74
N THR A 404 -30.28 -1.14 18.65
CA THR A 404 -30.11 -0.02 19.58
C THR A 404 -29.19 -0.36 20.75
N THR A 405 -29.21 -1.62 21.21
CA THR A 405 -28.42 -2.05 22.36
C THR A 405 -26.97 -2.34 21.96
N THR A 406 -26.06 -1.45 22.37
CA THR A 406 -24.61 -1.51 22.10
C THR A 406 -23.98 -2.87 22.41
N ASN A 407 -24.28 -3.45 23.58
CA ASN A 407 -23.70 -4.74 23.97
C ASN A 407 -24.23 -5.90 23.10
N ILE A 408 -25.51 -5.88 22.69
CA ILE A 408 -26.05 -6.89 21.76
C ILE A 408 -25.38 -6.76 20.39
N LYS A 409 -25.26 -5.53 19.89
CA LYS A 409 -24.55 -5.23 18.63
C LYS A 409 -23.12 -5.78 18.64
N TYR A 410 -22.41 -5.56 19.75
CA TYR A 410 -21.04 -6.05 19.94
C TYR A 410 -20.96 -7.58 19.93
N ILE A 411 -21.80 -8.27 20.72
CA ILE A 411 -21.82 -9.74 20.79
C ILE A 411 -22.11 -10.36 19.43
N LEU A 412 -23.06 -9.79 18.70
CA LEU A 412 -23.40 -10.28 17.37
C LEU A 412 -22.25 -10.09 16.39
N MET A 413 -21.63 -8.91 16.38
CA MET A 413 -20.45 -8.62 15.56
C MET A 413 -19.29 -9.57 15.86
N GLU A 414 -18.93 -9.76 17.13
CA GLU A 414 -17.85 -10.68 17.54
C GLU A 414 -18.18 -12.13 17.17
N THR A 415 -19.44 -12.54 17.32
CA THR A 415 -19.93 -13.88 16.94
C THR A 415 -19.77 -14.13 15.44
N VAL A 416 -20.17 -13.18 14.59
CA VAL A 416 -20.00 -13.29 13.13
C VAL A 416 -18.53 -13.30 12.73
N LEU A 417 -17.69 -12.44 13.34
CA LEU A 417 -16.25 -12.45 13.08
C LEU A 417 -15.59 -13.77 13.50
N THR A 418 -16.05 -14.38 14.60
CA THR A 418 -15.58 -15.71 15.01
C THR A 418 -16.02 -16.80 14.04
N SER A 419 -17.23 -16.69 13.48
CA SER A 419 -17.70 -17.58 12.41
C SER A 419 -16.85 -17.45 11.14
N ILE A 420 -16.45 -16.24 10.76
CA ILE A 420 -15.51 -15.99 9.66
C ILE A 420 -14.17 -16.67 9.94
N LEU A 421 -13.63 -16.53 11.16
CA LEU A 421 -12.39 -17.21 11.57
C LEU A 421 -12.50 -18.74 11.47
N GLY A 422 -13.64 -19.32 11.89
CA GLY A 422 -13.91 -20.75 11.74
C GLY A 422 -13.92 -21.17 10.27
N SER A 423 -14.61 -20.41 9.42
CA SER A 423 -14.71 -20.65 7.98
C SER A 423 -13.34 -20.56 7.27
N MET A 424 -12.47 -19.64 7.70
CA MET A 424 -11.10 -19.54 7.20
C MET A 424 -10.33 -20.85 7.37
N TYR A 425 -10.50 -21.55 8.50
CA TYR A 425 -9.77 -22.79 8.77
C TYR A 425 -10.25 -23.99 7.96
N LEU A 426 -11.47 -23.94 7.43
CA LEU A 426 -12.00 -24.96 6.54
C LEU A 426 -11.48 -24.80 5.10
N GLU A 427 -11.23 -23.56 4.67
CA GLU A 427 -10.95 -23.26 3.26
C GLU A 427 -9.61 -22.54 3.08
N LYS A 428 -8.56 -23.30 2.73
CA LYS A 428 -7.24 -22.72 2.43
C LYS A 428 -7.20 -22.19 1.00
N SER A 429 -6.89 -20.89 0.86
CA SER A 429 -6.61 -20.24 -0.43
C SER A 429 -5.35 -19.39 -0.33
N ALA A 430 -4.45 -19.55 -1.32
CA ALA A 430 -3.25 -18.71 -1.44
C ALA A 430 -3.53 -17.33 -2.07
N SER A 431 -4.70 -17.16 -2.69
CA SER A 431 -5.09 -15.91 -3.36
C SER A 431 -6.21 -15.20 -2.61
N LEU A 432 -6.23 -13.87 -2.68
CA LEU A 432 -7.28 -13.04 -2.09
C LEU A 432 -8.64 -13.40 -2.71
N ARG A 433 -9.56 -13.85 -1.86
CA ARG A 433 -10.93 -14.23 -2.22
C ARG A 433 -11.99 -13.40 -1.51
N LYS A 434 -11.69 -12.85 -0.33
CA LYS A 434 -12.68 -12.12 0.46
C LYS A 434 -12.05 -10.96 1.24
N LEU A 435 -12.68 -9.79 1.18
CA LEU A 435 -12.35 -8.64 2.02
C LEU A 435 -13.36 -8.52 3.17
N VAL A 436 -12.88 -8.26 4.38
CA VAL A 436 -13.73 -8.00 5.55
C VAL A 436 -13.50 -6.55 5.96
N VAL A 437 -14.53 -5.73 5.83
CA VAL A 437 -14.50 -4.31 6.17
C VAL A 437 -15.18 -4.12 7.50
N ILE A 438 -14.47 -3.52 8.45
CA ILE A 438 -15.00 -3.16 9.75
C ILE A 438 -14.97 -1.65 9.83
N ASP A 439 -16.15 -1.03 9.70
CA ASP A 439 -16.30 0.38 9.99
C ASP A 439 -16.41 0.63 11.49
N GLU A 440 -15.93 1.78 11.93
CA GLU A 440 -15.81 2.14 13.34
C GLU A 440 -15.10 1.03 14.15
N ALA A 441 -13.93 0.61 13.68
CA ALA A 441 -13.09 -0.40 14.31
C ALA A 441 -12.88 -0.24 15.84
N PRO A 442 -12.86 0.98 16.44
CA PRO A 442 -12.80 1.15 17.89
C PRO A 442 -13.96 0.48 18.63
N PHE A 443 -15.11 0.28 17.98
CA PHE A 443 -16.23 -0.46 18.55
C PHE A 443 -15.85 -1.91 18.88
N LEU A 444 -15.10 -2.58 17.99
CA LEU A 444 -14.59 -3.94 18.20
C LEU A 444 -13.36 -3.95 19.11
N LEU A 445 -12.36 -3.14 18.76
CA LEU A 445 -11.05 -3.08 19.44
C LEU A 445 -11.16 -2.54 20.87
N GLY A 446 -12.24 -1.82 21.17
CA GLY A 446 -12.53 -1.26 22.50
C GLY A 446 -12.58 -2.31 23.60
N ARG A 447 -12.86 -3.58 23.29
CA ARG A 447 -12.86 -4.68 24.28
C ARG A 447 -11.72 -5.66 24.04
N GLU A 448 -11.26 -6.28 25.13
CA GLU A 448 -10.12 -7.22 25.15
C GLU A 448 -10.35 -8.43 24.21
N SER A 449 -11.56 -9.02 24.20
CA SER A 449 -11.87 -10.16 23.33
C SER A 449 -11.84 -9.80 21.85
N GLY A 450 -12.46 -8.67 21.49
CA GLY A 450 -12.47 -8.16 20.12
C GLY A 450 -11.09 -7.74 19.61
N GLU A 451 -10.25 -7.13 20.46
CA GLU A 451 -8.85 -6.81 20.11
C GLU A 451 -8.07 -8.10 19.80
N ALA A 452 -8.16 -9.11 20.66
CA ALA A 452 -7.48 -10.40 20.44
C ALA A 452 -7.99 -11.11 19.17
N LEU A 453 -9.30 -11.06 18.91
CA LEU A 453 -9.89 -11.63 17.70
C LEU A 453 -9.42 -10.90 16.44
N ALA A 454 -9.42 -9.56 16.46
CA ALA A 454 -8.94 -8.74 15.34
C ALA A 454 -7.46 -8.99 15.05
N GLU A 455 -6.61 -9.07 16.07
CA GLU A 455 -5.18 -9.42 15.94
C GLU A 455 -5.00 -10.77 15.24
N ARG A 456 -5.76 -11.78 15.67
CA ARG A 456 -5.70 -13.11 15.09
C ARG A 456 -6.16 -13.14 13.64
N LEU A 457 -7.27 -12.48 13.33
CA LEU A 457 -7.78 -12.32 11.97
C LEU A 457 -6.76 -11.63 11.06
N PHE A 458 -6.15 -10.54 11.53
CA PHE A 458 -5.11 -9.80 10.80
C PHE A 458 -3.87 -10.65 10.52
N ALA A 459 -3.39 -11.39 11.52
CA ALA A 459 -2.17 -12.19 11.42
C ALA A 459 -2.35 -13.43 10.52
N GLU A 460 -3.52 -14.05 10.56
CA GLU A 460 -3.78 -15.33 9.89
C GLU A 460 -4.49 -15.17 8.54
N GLY A 461 -5.25 -14.09 8.34
CA GLY A 461 -6.09 -13.80 7.16
C GLY A 461 -5.49 -14.16 5.82
N ARG A 462 -4.26 -13.71 5.59
CA ARG A 462 -3.53 -13.92 4.34
C ARG A 462 -3.42 -15.41 3.97
N LYS A 463 -3.21 -16.31 4.95
CA LYS A 463 -3.03 -17.75 4.71
C LYS A 463 -4.28 -18.42 4.12
N PHE A 464 -5.43 -17.77 4.27
CA PHE A 464 -6.74 -18.26 3.88
C PHE A 464 -7.39 -17.40 2.79
N GLY A 465 -6.64 -16.43 2.23
CA GLY A 465 -7.15 -15.54 1.19
C GLY A 465 -8.09 -14.45 1.68
N TYR A 466 -7.99 -14.07 2.95
CA TYR A 466 -8.77 -12.97 3.54
C TYR A 466 -7.91 -11.71 3.69
N GLY A 467 -8.51 -10.56 3.38
CA GLY A 467 -7.96 -9.24 3.69
C GLY A 467 -8.89 -8.43 4.56
N PHE A 468 -8.35 -7.65 5.48
CA PHE A 468 -9.14 -6.86 6.41
C PHE A 468 -8.95 -5.38 6.16
N ILE A 469 -10.05 -4.62 6.09
CA ILE A 469 -10.04 -3.16 5.99
C ILE A 469 -10.63 -2.62 7.29
N LEU A 470 -9.78 -2.06 8.15
CA LEU A 470 -10.24 -1.37 9.35
C LEU A 470 -10.37 0.11 9.08
N ILE A 471 -11.50 0.68 9.47
CA ILE A 471 -11.78 2.10 9.33
C ILE A 471 -11.96 2.66 10.73
N SER A 472 -11.22 3.72 11.05
CA SER A 472 -11.15 4.20 12.42
C SER A 472 -10.78 5.67 12.48
N GLN A 473 -11.26 6.37 13.50
CA GLN A 473 -10.53 7.52 14.03
C GLN A 473 -9.25 7.02 14.72
N TYR A 474 -8.22 7.85 14.88
CA TYR A 474 -7.02 7.35 15.52
C TYR A 474 -7.31 6.92 16.96
N SER A 475 -6.66 5.84 17.41
CA SER A 475 -6.65 5.41 18.80
C SER A 475 -5.41 4.55 19.07
N ASP A 476 -4.93 4.52 20.31
CA ASP A 476 -3.74 3.74 20.70
C ASP A 476 -3.90 2.22 20.43
N LYS A 477 -5.14 1.73 20.43
CA LYS A 477 -5.44 0.33 20.12
C LYS A 477 -5.23 -0.01 18.64
N LEU A 478 -5.25 0.99 17.76
CA LEU A 478 -5.09 0.80 16.32
C LEU A 478 -3.62 0.64 15.92
N GLU A 479 -2.67 1.02 16.78
CA GLU A 479 -1.23 1.00 16.50
C GLU A 479 -0.73 -0.36 16.02
N LYS A 480 -1.10 -1.43 16.75
CA LYS A 480 -0.74 -2.81 16.41
C LYS A 480 -1.30 -3.22 15.05
N MET A 481 -2.51 -2.75 14.72
CA MET A 481 -3.17 -3.06 13.45
C MET A 481 -2.46 -2.35 12.30
N ILE A 482 -2.07 -1.09 12.49
CA ILE A 482 -1.34 -0.34 11.47
C ILE A 482 0.02 -0.98 11.18
N ASN A 483 0.76 -1.41 12.20
CA ASN A 483 2.05 -2.08 12.02
C ASN A 483 1.94 -3.41 11.26
N ASN A 484 0.79 -4.09 11.35
CA ASN A 484 0.51 -5.33 10.64
C ASN A 484 -0.25 -5.14 9.32
N ALA A 485 -0.56 -3.90 8.94
CA ALA A 485 -1.20 -3.59 7.67
C ALA A 485 -0.15 -3.43 6.56
N SER A 486 -0.47 -3.91 5.35
CA SER A 486 0.37 -3.62 4.18
C SER A 486 0.17 -2.22 3.66
N MET A 487 -1.02 -1.65 3.90
CA MET A 487 -1.39 -0.33 3.42
C MET A 487 -2.07 0.46 4.52
N THR A 488 -1.59 1.67 4.77
CA THR A 488 -2.23 2.62 5.68
C THR A 488 -2.59 3.88 4.90
N MET A 489 -3.85 4.26 4.97
CA MET A 489 -4.43 5.38 4.24
C MET A 489 -4.89 6.42 5.26
N ILE A 490 -4.19 7.55 5.31
CA ILE A 490 -4.37 8.57 6.34
C ILE A 490 -5.00 9.81 5.71
N MET A 491 -6.22 10.13 6.12
CA MET A 491 -6.94 11.32 5.72
C MET A 491 -6.61 12.49 6.66
N GLY A 492 -7.24 13.65 6.45
CA GLY A 492 -7.00 14.82 7.30
C GLY A 492 -7.33 14.56 8.77
N MET A 493 -6.54 15.17 9.65
CA MET A 493 -6.61 15.02 11.10
C MET A 493 -6.36 16.36 11.77
N ASN A 494 -7.04 16.61 12.89
CA ASN A 494 -6.97 17.90 13.59
C ASN A 494 -6.33 17.80 14.98
N ASP A 495 -6.33 16.63 15.59
CA ASP A 495 -5.78 16.44 16.93
C ASP A 495 -4.23 16.39 16.89
N PRO A 496 -3.52 17.23 17.66
CA PRO A 496 -2.07 17.28 17.65
C PRO A 496 -1.37 15.98 18.07
N ASP A 497 -1.93 15.22 19.01
CA ASP A 497 -1.32 13.99 19.51
C ASP A 497 -1.47 12.88 18.47
N GLU A 498 -2.65 12.76 17.87
CA GLU A 498 -2.89 11.83 16.75
C GLU A 498 -1.97 12.15 15.56
N LEU A 499 -1.85 13.43 15.20
CA LEU A 499 -0.98 13.92 14.13
C LEU A 499 0.49 13.57 14.41
N ASN A 500 0.98 13.81 15.63
CA ASN A 500 2.35 13.50 16.02
C ASN A 500 2.66 12.01 15.92
N TYR A 501 1.73 11.17 16.38
CA TYR A 501 1.88 9.74 16.28
C TYR A 501 1.92 9.26 14.82
N ILE A 502 0.92 9.63 14.02
CA ILE A 502 0.84 9.20 12.62
C ILE A 502 2.04 9.72 11.81
N ALA A 503 2.48 10.95 12.08
CA ALA A 503 3.70 11.49 11.48
C ALA A 503 4.95 10.66 11.82
N ARG A 504 5.10 10.22 13.09
CA ARG A 504 6.16 9.27 13.51
C ARG A 504 6.07 7.95 12.77
N LEU A 505 4.87 7.38 12.69
CA LEU A 505 4.62 6.08 12.09
C LEU A 505 4.95 6.05 10.59
N ILE A 506 4.49 7.05 9.82
CA ILE A 506 4.77 7.12 8.38
C ILE A 506 6.22 7.60 8.12
N GLY A 507 6.65 8.63 8.84
CA GLY A 507 7.92 9.33 8.63
C GLY A 507 9.15 8.55 9.10
N GLY A 508 8.95 7.48 9.87
CA GLY A 508 10.04 6.65 10.40
C GLY A 508 10.94 7.46 11.33
N GLU A 509 12.26 7.26 11.25
CA GLU A 509 13.23 7.92 12.15
C GLU A 509 13.56 9.38 11.82
N SER A 510 13.20 9.88 10.63
CA SER A 510 13.57 11.25 10.24
C SER A 510 12.66 12.29 10.89
N GLN A 511 13.24 13.15 11.73
CA GLN A 511 12.54 14.26 12.36
C GLN A 511 11.97 15.24 11.32
N GLU A 512 12.70 15.52 10.24
CA GLU A 512 12.25 16.39 9.17
C GLU A 512 11.09 15.78 8.37
N ALA A 513 11.15 14.48 8.07
CA ALA A 513 10.03 13.79 7.40
C ALA A 513 8.78 13.83 8.27
N ARG A 514 8.90 13.54 9.58
CA ARG A 514 7.80 13.64 10.55
C ARG A 514 7.20 15.04 10.54
N ARG A 515 8.03 16.08 10.62
CA ARG A 515 7.56 17.47 10.61
C ARG A 515 6.79 17.81 9.32
N VAL A 516 7.33 17.47 8.15
CA VAL A 516 6.67 17.78 6.86
C VAL A 516 5.34 17.02 6.73
N ILE A 517 5.29 15.76 7.19
CA ILE A 517 4.05 14.96 7.19
C ILE A 517 3.03 15.58 8.14
N TYR A 518 3.42 15.95 9.37
CA TYR A 518 2.57 16.61 10.35
C TYR A 518 1.95 17.89 9.78
N GLU A 519 2.79 18.79 9.24
CA GLU A 519 2.35 20.05 8.63
C GLU A 519 1.41 19.83 7.44
N THR A 520 1.51 18.69 6.75
CA THR A 520 0.65 18.37 5.60
C THR A 520 -0.68 17.77 6.04
N LEU A 521 -0.68 16.89 7.04
CA LEU A 521 -1.88 16.24 7.56
C LEU A 521 -2.85 17.23 8.21
N SER A 522 -2.31 18.23 8.92
CA SER A 522 -3.12 19.26 9.61
C SER A 522 -3.90 20.17 8.66
N VAL A 523 -3.49 20.25 7.39
CA VAL A 523 -4.14 21.07 6.34
C VAL A 523 -4.64 20.22 5.17
N LEU A 524 -4.71 18.90 5.33
CA LEU A 524 -5.07 18.00 4.25
C LEU A 524 -6.56 18.15 3.91
N GLU A 525 -6.86 18.57 2.69
CA GLU A 525 -8.24 18.73 2.19
C GLU A 525 -9.02 17.39 2.17
N ARG A 526 -10.34 17.49 2.27
CA ARG A 526 -11.24 16.33 2.06
C ARG A 526 -11.02 15.71 0.68
N GLY A 527 -11.13 14.39 0.61
CA GLY A 527 -10.86 13.64 -0.62
C GLY A 527 -9.38 13.50 -0.98
N LYS A 528 -8.47 13.91 -0.09
CA LYS A 528 -7.04 13.58 -0.17
C LYS A 528 -6.63 12.61 0.93
N VAL A 529 -5.61 11.83 0.64
CA VAL A 529 -5.05 10.83 1.55
C VAL A 529 -3.54 10.81 1.44
N ILE A 530 -2.85 10.71 2.57
CA ILE A 530 -1.43 10.36 2.64
C ILE A 530 -1.31 8.85 2.80
N THR A 531 -0.51 8.23 1.95
CA THR A 531 -0.25 6.79 2.02
C THR A 531 1.14 6.47 1.48
N ARG A 532 1.50 5.19 1.45
CA ARG A 532 2.75 4.70 0.89
C ARG A 532 2.47 3.94 -0.40
N ASP A 533 3.08 4.36 -1.50
CA ASP A 533 3.08 3.57 -2.72
C ASP A 533 3.91 2.31 -2.47
N ILE A 534 3.26 1.14 -2.40
CA ILE A 534 3.90 -0.14 -2.10
C ILE A 534 4.94 -0.52 -3.16
N THR A 535 4.76 -0.07 -4.40
CA THR A 535 5.67 -0.42 -5.50
C THR A 535 6.97 0.36 -5.44
N ALA A 536 6.89 1.67 -5.21
CA ALA A 536 8.05 2.55 -5.14
C ALA A 536 8.61 2.73 -3.71
N ASN A 537 7.85 2.31 -2.70
CA ASN A 537 8.08 2.58 -1.27
C ASN A 537 8.16 4.08 -0.95
N ASP A 538 7.50 4.91 -1.76
CA ASP A 538 7.44 6.37 -1.64
C ASP A 538 6.24 6.77 -0.78
N ILE A 539 6.35 7.84 0.02
CA ILE A 539 5.21 8.43 0.73
C ILE A 539 4.55 9.45 -0.19
N VAL A 540 3.24 9.35 -0.38
CA VAL A 540 2.52 10.06 -1.44
C VAL A 540 1.25 10.71 -0.90
N VAL A 541 0.89 11.86 -1.47
CA VAL A 541 -0.44 12.47 -1.33
C VAL A 541 -1.24 12.08 -2.56
N VAL A 542 -2.37 11.41 -2.35
CA VAL A 542 -3.29 10.98 -3.39
C VAL A 542 -4.56 11.82 -3.30
N ARG A 543 -4.99 12.40 -4.42
CA ARG A 543 -6.35 12.91 -4.57
C ARG A 543 -7.23 11.76 -5.04
N LEU A 544 -8.23 11.43 -4.24
CA LEU A 544 -9.21 10.40 -4.57
C LEU A 544 -10.07 10.85 -5.74
N ASN A 545 -10.45 9.90 -6.59
CA ASN A 545 -11.47 10.16 -7.59
C ASN A 545 -12.78 10.45 -6.87
N GLN A 546 -13.55 11.41 -7.37
CA GLN A 546 -14.91 11.61 -6.89
C GLN A 546 -15.68 10.33 -7.17
N GLY A 547 -16.17 9.70 -6.09
CA GLY A 547 -17.04 8.53 -6.13
C GLY A 547 -18.47 8.94 -6.36
#